data_AF-A0A852RG81-F1
#
_entry.id   AF-A0A852RG81-F1
#
_cell.length_a   1.000
_cell.length_b   1.000
_cell.length_c   1.000
_cell.angle_alpha   90.00
_cell.angle_beta   90.00
_cell.angle_gamma   90.00
#
_symmetry.space_group_name_H-M   'P 1'
#
loop_
_entity.id
_entity.type
_entity.pdbx_description
1 polymer ?
#
loop_
_entity_poly.entity_id
_entity_poly.type
_entity_poly.pdbx_seq_one_letter_code
_entity_poly.pdbx_strand_id
1 'polypeptide(L)'
;MNGRTSRVAGAAVPAALLVYAGSRWLDGRDLQHGPGLWWNLGHSAFLVSWVAFAVLAVATATAPVRPRRVARGAGVATLAGIGAFTWVSLADLFPGWPELPDPLRVTGPLLFLGGLVVLLAVTARARGRGPWLAFPLLALAAAVVVSADLDLLAVSAVLFGVALVPAWHGLGQQPVGASAPASDRSASGATR
;
A
#
# COMPACT_ATOMS: atom_id res chain seq x y z
N MET A 1 11.30 9.51 3.57
CA MET A 1 11.42 8.56 2.44
C MET A 1 11.36 9.35 1.13
N ASN A 2 12.24 9.08 0.16
CA ASN A 2 12.29 9.84 -1.10
C ASN A 2 11.09 9.46 -2.01
N GLY A 3 10.59 10.42 -2.79
CA GLY A 3 9.41 10.22 -3.64
C GLY A 3 9.59 9.13 -4.71
N ARG A 4 10.83 8.84 -5.13
CA ARG A 4 11.13 7.71 -6.02
C ARG A 4 10.75 6.37 -5.39
N THR A 5 11.09 6.16 -4.11
CA THR A 5 10.78 4.90 -3.40
C THR A 5 9.28 4.65 -3.30
N SER A 6 8.49 5.69 -2.97
CA SER A 6 7.03 5.58 -2.93
C SER A 6 6.40 5.27 -4.28
N ARG A 7 6.95 5.82 -5.38
CA ARG A 7 6.47 5.51 -6.73
C ARG A 7 6.80 4.07 -7.13
N VAL A 8 8.03 3.63 -6.87
CA VAL A 8 8.46 2.25 -7.16
C VAL A 8 7.62 1.26 -6.36
N ALA A 9 7.47 1.45 -5.04
CA ALA A 9 6.61 0.60 -4.22
C ALA A 9 5.15 0.65 -4.69
N GLY A 10 4.67 1.84 -5.05
CA GLY A 10 3.35 2.07 -5.61
C GLY A 10 3.02 1.24 -6.85
N ALA A 11 3.97 1.17 -7.80
CA ALA A 11 3.84 0.37 -9.01
C ALA A 11 4.15 -1.12 -8.77
N ALA A 12 5.03 -1.43 -7.82
CA ALA A 12 5.43 -2.80 -7.49
C ALA A 12 4.27 -3.63 -6.94
N VAL A 13 3.37 -3.02 -6.14
CA VAL A 13 2.18 -3.73 -5.63
C VAL A 13 1.32 -4.33 -6.77
N PRO A 14 0.71 -3.53 -7.66
CA PRO A 14 -0.14 -4.09 -8.71
C PRO A 14 0.64 -4.96 -9.68
N ALA A 15 1.89 -4.63 -10.01
CA ALA A 15 2.71 -5.45 -10.90
C ALA A 15 2.96 -6.84 -10.31
N ALA A 16 3.34 -6.92 -9.03
CA ALA A 16 3.60 -8.19 -8.37
C ALA A 16 2.32 -9.03 -8.20
N LEU A 17 1.19 -8.40 -7.90
CA LEU A 17 -0.11 -9.10 -7.86
C LEU A 17 -0.54 -9.60 -9.25
N LEU A 18 -0.24 -8.89 -10.33
CA LEU A 18 -0.47 -9.37 -11.69
C LEU A 18 0.42 -10.57 -12.05
N VAL A 19 1.69 -10.56 -11.62
CA VAL A 19 2.58 -11.73 -11.76
C VAL A 19 2.03 -12.92 -10.99
N TYR A 20 1.52 -12.72 -9.77
CA TYR A 20 0.83 -13.77 -9.04
C TYR A 20 -0.37 -14.28 -9.83
N ALA A 21 -1.27 -13.40 -10.25
CA ALA A 21 -2.50 -13.79 -10.95
C ALA A 21 -2.20 -14.60 -12.22
N GLY A 22 -1.20 -14.17 -12.99
CA GLY A 22 -0.73 -14.91 -14.17
C GLY A 22 -0.14 -16.27 -13.80
N SER A 23 0.68 -16.34 -12.74
CA SER A 23 1.25 -17.60 -12.25
C SER A 23 0.15 -18.56 -11.79
N ARG A 24 -0.83 -18.08 -11.03
CA ARG A 24 -1.99 -18.85 -10.57
C ARG A 24 -2.80 -19.41 -11.74
N TRP A 25 -3.04 -18.60 -12.76
CA TRP A 25 -3.76 -19.04 -13.96
C TRP A 25 -2.98 -20.10 -14.74
N LEU A 26 -1.65 -19.99 -14.80
CA LEU A 26 -0.80 -20.99 -15.43
C LEU A 26 -0.71 -22.29 -14.61
N ASP A 27 -0.66 -22.16 -13.28
CA ASP A 27 -0.64 -23.27 -12.32
C ASP A 27 -1.94 -24.09 -12.43
N GLY A 28 -3.10 -23.43 -12.43
CA GLY A 28 -4.42 -24.09 -12.46
C GLY A 28 -4.88 -24.64 -13.82
N ARG A 29 -4.02 -24.70 -14.84
CA ARG A 29 -4.43 -25.15 -16.19
C ARG A 29 -4.84 -26.61 -16.25
N ASP A 30 -4.33 -27.43 -15.35
CA ASP A 30 -4.67 -28.84 -15.18
C ASP A 30 -5.70 -29.07 -14.05
N LEU A 31 -6.31 -27.98 -13.55
CA LEU A 31 -7.22 -27.96 -12.39
C LEU A 31 -6.57 -28.39 -11.08
N GLN A 32 -5.25 -28.49 -11.02
CA GLN A 32 -4.51 -28.70 -9.78
C GLN A 32 -3.75 -27.44 -9.41
N HIS A 33 -3.73 -27.16 -8.11
CA HIS A 33 -2.87 -26.13 -7.55
C HIS A 33 -1.92 -26.80 -6.57
N GLY A 34 -0.64 -26.47 -6.65
CA GLY A 34 0.29 -27.06 -5.70
C GLY A 34 1.75 -26.73 -5.95
N PRO A 35 2.63 -27.27 -5.10
CA PRO A 35 4.05 -26.95 -5.12
C PRO A 35 4.68 -27.21 -6.49
N GLY A 36 5.22 -26.16 -7.09
CA GLY A 36 5.74 -26.17 -8.45
C GLY A 36 6.34 -24.82 -8.84
N LEU A 37 6.79 -24.68 -10.09
CA LEU A 37 7.40 -23.44 -10.58
C LEU A 37 6.43 -22.26 -10.48
N TRP A 38 5.20 -22.41 -10.97
CA TRP A 38 4.21 -21.33 -11.01
C TRP A 38 3.71 -20.98 -9.61
N TRP A 39 3.48 -21.98 -8.76
CA TRP A 39 3.24 -21.79 -7.34
C TRP A 39 4.32 -20.95 -6.65
N ASN A 40 5.59 -21.33 -6.80
CA ASN A 40 6.71 -20.64 -6.15
C ASN A 40 6.87 -19.21 -6.68
N LEU A 41 6.73 -19.01 -8.00
CA LEU A 41 6.80 -17.70 -8.61
C LEU A 41 5.66 -16.79 -8.12
N GLY A 42 4.43 -17.33 -8.06
CA GLY A 42 3.26 -16.60 -7.58
C GLY A 42 3.43 -16.15 -6.13
N HIS A 43 3.73 -17.07 -5.22
CA HIS A 43 3.90 -16.74 -3.80
C HIS A 43 5.10 -15.82 -3.55
N SER A 44 6.20 -15.97 -4.32
CA SER A 44 7.33 -15.03 -4.26
C SER A 44 6.92 -13.62 -4.71
N ALA A 45 6.15 -13.51 -5.79
CA ALA A 45 5.59 -12.23 -6.21
C ALA A 45 4.61 -11.66 -5.14
N PHE A 46 3.86 -12.52 -4.45
CA PHE A 46 3.02 -12.09 -3.35
C PHE A 46 3.83 -11.44 -2.22
N LEU A 47 4.94 -12.07 -1.83
CA LEU A 47 5.86 -11.52 -0.84
C LEU A 47 6.40 -10.15 -1.25
N VAL A 48 6.75 -9.97 -2.53
CA VAL A 48 7.17 -8.66 -3.06
C VAL A 48 6.06 -7.62 -2.89
N SER A 49 4.80 -7.98 -3.14
CA SER A 49 3.66 -7.08 -2.94
C SER A 49 3.52 -6.67 -1.47
N TRP A 50 3.74 -7.58 -0.52
CA TRP A 50 3.68 -7.31 0.92
C TRP A 50 4.76 -6.35 1.38
N VAL A 51 5.99 -6.52 0.90
CA VAL A 51 7.10 -5.59 1.15
C VAL A 51 6.77 -4.21 0.59
N ALA A 52 6.24 -4.13 -0.63
CA ALA A 52 5.87 -2.87 -1.25
C ALA A 52 4.72 -2.16 -0.49
N PHE A 53 3.69 -2.90 -0.05
CA PHE A 53 2.65 -2.38 0.83
C PHE A 53 3.22 -1.86 2.16
N ALA A 54 4.16 -2.57 2.78
CA ALA A 54 4.77 -2.14 4.03
C ALA A 54 5.53 -0.82 3.87
N VAL A 55 6.29 -0.68 2.78
CA VAL A 55 6.99 0.56 2.44
C VAL A 55 6.00 1.74 2.28
N LEU A 56 4.88 1.52 1.58
CA LEU A 56 3.83 2.55 1.42
C LEU A 56 3.15 2.87 2.76
N ALA A 57 2.86 1.87 3.59
CA ALA A 57 2.25 2.05 4.90
C ALA A 57 3.13 2.89 5.82
N VAL A 58 4.43 2.59 5.91
CA VAL A 58 5.39 3.37 6.69
C VAL A 58 5.48 4.81 6.17
N ALA A 59 5.56 5.00 4.86
CA ALA A 59 5.71 6.32 4.27
C ALA A 59 4.49 7.21 4.47
N THR A 60 3.29 6.64 4.39
CA THR A 60 2.03 7.36 4.63
C THR A 60 1.81 7.62 6.12
N ALA A 61 2.11 6.65 6.99
CA ALA A 61 1.98 6.80 8.45
C ALA A 61 2.98 7.81 9.05
N THR A 62 4.15 7.98 8.44
CA THR A 62 5.19 8.93 8.88
C THR A 62 5.09 10.30 8.20
N ALA A 63 4.18 10.46 7.24
CA ALA A 63 3.91 11.72 6.59
C ALA A 63 3.50 12.82 7.58
N PRO A 64 3.81 14.10 7.33
CA PRO A 64 3.36 15.22 8.15
C PRO A 64 1.87 15.56 7.89
N VAL A 65 1.00 14.55 7.88
CA VAL A 65 -0.47 14.70 7.72
C VAL A 65 -1.16 14.79 9.08
N ARG A 66 -2.28 15.52 9.16
CA ARG A 66 -3.15 15.53 10.35
C ARG A 66 -4.40 14.69 10.08
N PRO A 67 -4.88 13.87 11.04
CA PRO A 67 -4.34 13.65 12.39
C PRO A 67 -3.22 12.57 12.45
N ARG A 68 -2.04 12.94 12.97
CA ARG A 68 -0.83 12.09 13.02
C ARG A 68 -1.00 10.80 13.82
N ARG A 69 -1.71 10.84 14.95
CA ARG A 69 -1.91 9.66 15.81
C ARG A 69 -2.72 8.57 15.09
N VAL A 70 -3.77 8.98 14.38
CA VAL A 70 -4.60 8.07 13.59
C VAL A 70 -3.78 7.44 12.45
N ALA A 71 -3.02 8.25 11.71
CA ALA A 71 -2.15 7.74 10.64
C ALA A 71 -1.12 6.72 11.16
N ARG A 72 -0.51 6.96 12.33
CA ARG A 72 0.42 6.01 12.95
C ARG A 72 -0.26 4.72 13.40
N GLY A 73 -1.40 4.83 14.09
CA GLY A 73 -2.16 3.66 14.53
C GLY A 73 -2.61 2.80 13.34
N ALA A 74 -3.11 3.44 12.28
CA ALA A 74 -3.46 2.78 11.03
C ALA A 74 -2.25 2.11 10.36
N GLY A 75 -1.08 2.79 10.35
CA GLY A 75 0.18 2.21 9.89
C GLY A 75 0.59 0.95 10.64
N VAL A 76 0.51 0.97 11.98
CA VAL A 76 0.80 -0.20 12.82
C VAL A 76 -0.17 -1.34 12.52
N ALA A 77 -1.47 -1.06 12.43
CA ALA A 77 -2.47 -2.06 12.08
C ALA A 77 -2.21 -2.68 10.69
N THR A 78 -1.91 -1.84 9.69
CA THR A 78 -1.56 -2.33 8.35
C THR A 78 -0.35 -3.24 8.38
N LEU A 79 0.73 -2.84 9.08
CA LEU A 79 1.95 -3.63 9.19
C LEU A 79 1.74 -4.96 9.93
N ALA A 80 0.92 -4.97 10.98
CA ALA A 80 0.55 -6.20 11.68
C ALA A 80 -0.17 -7.19 10.76
N GLY A 81 -1.13 -6.70 9.96
CA GLY A 81 -1.81 -7.51 8.96
C GLY A 81 -0.90 -8.01 7.84
N ILE A 82 0.04 -7.18 7.37
CA ILE A 82 1.08 -7.59 6.41
C ILE A 82 1.94 -8.72 7.00
N GLY A 83 2.28 -8.66 8.29
CA GLY A 83 3.01 -9.72 8.97
C GLY A 83 2.28 -11.05 8.91
N ALA A 84 0.97 -11.06 9.15
CA ALA A 84 0.13 -12.26 9.05
C ALA A 84 0.12 -12.82 7.62
N PHE A 85 -0.11 -11.99 6.61
CA PHE A 85 -0.09 -12.43 5.21
C PHE A 85 1.29 -12.93 4.76
N THR A 86 2.35 -12.27 5.22
CA THR A 86 3.73 -12.70 4.96
C THR A 86 3.96 -14.09 5.55
N TRP A 87 3.48 -14.33 6.77
CA TRP A 87 3.60 -15.64 7.42
C TRP A 87 2.89 -16.74 6.64
N VAL A 88 1.64 -16.50 6.19
CA VAL A 88 0.89 -17.45 5.36
C VAL A 88 1.63 -17.71 4.05
N SER A 89 2.11 -16.65 3.38
CA SER A 89 2.87 -16.77 2.12
C SER A 89 4.17 -17.56 2.28
N LEU A 90 4.83 -17.47 3.46
CA LEU A 90 6.00 -18.28 3.78
C LEU A 90 5.61 -19.74 4.04
N ALA A 91 4.48 -19.99 4.71
CA ALA A 91 3.96 -21.34 4.90
C ALA A 91 3.69 -22.04 3.56
N ASP A 92 3.17 -21.30 2.59
CA ASP A 92 2.90 -21.81 1.24
C ASP A 92 4.19 -22.13 0.45
N LEU A 93 5.29 -21.40 0.71
CA LEU A 93 6.57 -21.57 0.00
C LEU A 93 7.47 -22.64 0.61
N PHE A 94 7.41 -22.83 1.92
CA PHE A 94 8.37 -23.64 2.66
C PHE A 94 7.66 -24.79 3.36
N PRO A 95 7.75 -26.02 2.81
CA PRO A 95 7.25 -27.20 3.49
C PRO A 95 7.83 -27.32 4.90
N GLY A 96 6.97 -27.49 5.90
CA GLY A 96 7.37 -27.59 7.31
C GLY A 96 7.47 -26.24 8.05
N TRP A 97 7.19 -25.12 7.39
CA TRP A 97 6.99 -23.85 8.09
C TRP A 97 5.72 -23.91 8.96
N PRO A 98 5.75 -23.41 10.20
CA PRO A 98 4.61 -23.49 11.11
C PRO A 98 3.40 -22.71 10.59
N GLU A 99 2.22 -23.28 10.73
CA GLU A 99 0.99 -22.55 10.41
C GLU A 99 0.76 -21.37 11.36
N LEU A 100 0.15 -20.31 10.84
CA LEU A 100 -0.27 -19.17 11.66
C LEU A 100 -1.43 -19.61 12.59
N PRO A 101 -1.47 -19.22 13.87
CA PRO A 101 -2.63 -19.50 14.72
C PRO A 101 -3.93 -18.93 14.14
N ASP A 102 -5.04 -19.66 14.25
CA ASP A 102 -6.33 -19.28 13.64
C ASP A 102 -6.81 -17.86 13.97
N PRO A 103 -6.70 -17.37 15.23
CA PRO A 103 -7.08 -15.99 15.53
C PRO A 103 -6.29 -14.97 14.70
N LEU A 104 -5.01 -15.24 14.43
CA LEU A 104 -4.16 -14.36 13.62
C LEU A 104 -4.46 -14.50 12.12
N ARG A 105 -4.90 -15.68 11.64
CA ARG A 105 -5.38 -15.85 10.26
C ARG A 105 -6.62 -15.00 9.96
N VAL A 106 -7.50 -14.83 10.95
CA VAL A 106 -8.72 -14.01 10.79
C VAL A 106 -8.43 -12.52 11.04
N THR A 107 -7.70 -12.21 12.12
CA THR A 107 -7.45 -10.80 12.50
C THR A 107 -6.43 -10.11 11.61
N GLY A 108 -5.45 -10.83 11.06
CA GLY A 108 -4.44 -10.28 10.16
C GLY A 108 -5.02 -9.56 8.95
N PRO A 109 -5.86 -10.21 8.13
CA PRO A 109 -6.55 -9.58 7.01
C PRO A 109 -7.38 -8.35 7.40
N LEU A 110 -8.08 -8.41 8.53
CA LEU A 110 -8.89 -7.28 9.03
C LEU A 110 -8.02 -6.09 9.44
N LEU A 111 -6.90 -6.34 10.13
CA LEU A 111 -5.93 -5.31 10.52
C LEU A 111 -5.27 -4.66 9.30
N PHE A 112 -4.89 -5.47 8.30
CA PHE A 112 -4.36 -4.99 7.03
C PHE A 112 -5.36 -4.04 6.35
N LEU A 113 -6.58 -4.52 6.12
CA LEU A 113 -7.60 -3.81 5.37
C LEU A 113 -8.05 -2.54 6.10
N GLY A 114 -8.39 -2.65 7.39
CA GLY A 114 -8.82 -1.52 8.21
C GLY A 114 -7.75 -0.44 8.31
N GLY A 115 -6.50 -0.83 8.56
CA GLY A 115 -5.37 0.10 8.58
C GLY A 115 -5.15 0.79 7.23
N LEU A 116 -5.18 0.02 6.12
CA LEU A 116 -4.94 0.55 4.78
C LEU A 116 -6.02 1.55 4.37
N VAL A 117 -7.29 1.23 4.64
CA VAL A 117 -8.44 2.12 4.38
C VAL A 117 -8.29 3.44 5.12
N VAL A 118 -7.94 3.41 6.40
CA VAL A 118 -7.75 4.63 7.20
C VAL A 118 -6.54 5.43 6.69
N LEU A 119 -5.43 4.78 6.36
CA LEU A 119 -4.25 5.45 5.77
C LEU A 119 -4.58 6.15 4.45
N LEU A 120 -5.29 5.48 3.55
CA LEU A 120 -5.70 6.03 2.27
C LEU A 120 -6.67 7.19 2.44
N ALA A 121 -7.66 7.06 3.33
CA ALA A 121 -8.61 8.12 3.65
C ALA A 121 -7.91 9.38 4.18
N VAL A 122 -7.04 9.24 5.20
CA VAL A 122 -6.29 10.36 5.78
C VAL A 122 -5.37 10.99 4.74
N THR A 123 -4.67 10.18 3.96
CA THR A 123 -3.71 10.67 2.95
C THR A 123 -4.41 11.37 1.79
N ALA A 124 -5.50 10.81 1.27
CA ALA A 124 -6.28 11.41 0.19
C ALA A 124 -6.92 12.74 0.63
N ARG A 125 -7.53 12.76 1.82
CA ARG A 125 -8.11 13.97 2.41
C ARG A 125 -7.07 15.07 2.62
N ALA A 126 -5.92 14.74 3.20
CA ALA A 126 -4.86 15.71 3.46
C ALA A 126 -4.27 16.32 2.19
N ARG A 127 -4.43 15.66 1.03
CA ARG A 127 -3.94 16.12 -0.27
C ARG A 127 -4.97 16.85 -1.12
N GLY A 128 -6.20 17.05 -0.61
CA GLY A 128 -7.26 17.74 -1.35
C GLY A 128 -7.68 17.06 -2.65
N ARG A 129 -7.47 15.75 -2.80
CA ARG A 129 -7.80 15.02 -4.03
C ARG A 129 -9.30 14.70 -4.10
N GLY A 130 -10.02 15.38 -5.01
CA GLY A 130 -11.33 14.99 -5.58
C GLY A 130 -12.25 14.19 -4.65
N PRO A 131 -13.00 13.18 -5.14
CA PRO A 131 -13.75 12.28 -4.26
C PRO A 131 -12.78 11.41 -3.46
N TRP A 132 -12.22 11.95 -2.37
CA TRP A 132 -11.20 11.31 -1.52
C TRP A 132 -11.63 9.95 -0.98
N LEU A 133 -12.94 9.70 -0.90
CA LEU A 133 -13.54 8.42 -0.52
C LEU A 133 -13.37 7.32 -1.59
N ALA A 134 -13.14 7.68 -2.85
CA ALA A 134 -12.97 6.68 -3.91
C ALA A 134 -11.77 5.76 -3.65
N PHE A 135 -10.65 6.29 -3.15
CA PHE A 135 -9.44 5.51 -2.90
C PHE A 135 -9.62 4.41 -1.82
N PRO A 136 -10.11 4.72 -0.60
CA PRO A 136 -10.40 3.68 0.38
C PRO A 136 -11.49 2.71 -0.09
N LEU A 137 -12.51 3.17 -0.82
CA LEU A 137 -13.55 2.29 -1.37
C LEU A 137 -13.01 1.33 -2.44
N LEU A 138 -12.08 1.78 -3.28
CA LEU A 138 -11.40 0.92 -4.25
C LEU A 138 -10.52 -0.13 -3.56
N ALA A 139 -9.84 0.21 -2.47
CA ALA A 139 -9.07 -0.76 -1.69
C ALA A 139 -9.98 -1.82 -1.03
N LEU A 140 -11.14 -1.39 -0.50
CA LEU A 140 -12.17 -2.31 0.02
C LEU A 140 -12.71 -3.20 -1.09
N ALA A 141 -13.05 -2.64 -2.24
CA ALA A 141 -13.54 -3.39 -3.39
C ALA A 141 -12.50 -4.42 -3.86
N ALA A 142 -11.23 -4.03 -3.95
CA ALA A 142 -10.13 -4.95 -4.29
C ALA A 142 -10.04 -6.13 -3.31
N ALA A 143 -10.13 -5.84 -2.00
CA ALA A 143 -10.09 -6.88 -0.97
C ALA A 143 -11.32 -7.80 -1.02
N VAL A 144 -12.51 -7.25 -1.24
CA VAL A 144 -13.75 -8.05 -1.39
C VAL A 144 -13.69 -8.93 -2.62
N VAL A 145 -13.24 -8.39 -3.76
CA VAL A 145 -13.13 -9.13 -5.03
C VAL A 145 -12.19 -10.34 -4.88
N VAL A 146 -10.97 -10.15 -4.37
CA VAL A 146 -10.03 -11.26 -4.18
C VAL A 146 -10.48 -12.26 -3.10
N SER A 147 -11.22 -11.79 -2.08
CA SER A 147 -11.73 -12.68 -1.02
C SER A 147 -12.92 -13.53 -1.48
N ALA A 148 -13.71 -13.02 -2.43
CA ALA A 148 -14.81 -13.76 -3.03
C ALA A 148 -14.30 -14.86 -3.95
N ASP A 149 -13.27 -14.56 -4.75
CA ASP A 149 -12.62 -15.51 -5.63
C ASP A 149 -11.17 -15.07 -5.91
N LEU A 150 -10.23 -15.95 -5.60
CA LEU A 150 -8.80 -15.70 -5.80
C LEU A 150 -8.43 -15.64 -7.30
N ASP A 151 -9.26 -16.18 -8.19
CA ASP A 151 -9.07 -16.07 -9.64
C ASP A 151 -9.34 -14.64 -10.15
N LEU A 152 -10.03 -13.81 -9.35
CA LEU A 152 -10.21 -12.38 -9.60
C LEU A 152 -9.04 -11.52 -9.09
N LEU A 153 -7.89 -12.14 -8.76
CA LEU A 153 -6.72 -11.42 -8.29
C LEU A 153 -6.22 -10.36 -9.29
N ALA A 154 -6.31 -10.62 -10.60
CA ALA A 154 -5.92 -9.64 -11.63
C ALA A 154 -6.78 -8.36 -11.56
N VAL A 155 -8.10 -8.52 -11.36
CA VAL A 155 -9.01 -7.37 -11.17
C VAL A 155 -8.66 -6.62 -9.90
N SER A 156 -8.41 -7.35 -8.82
CA SER A 156 -8.01 -6.79 -7.52
C SER A 156 -6.68 -6.04 -7.60
N ALA A 157 -5.73 -6.52 -8.39
CA ALA A 157 -4.44 -5.87 -8.63
C ALA A 157 -4.63 -4.49 -9.29
N VAL A 158 -5.50 -4.40 -10.30
CA VAL A 158 -5.83 -3.12 -10.96
C VAL A 158 -6.49 -2.16 -9.96
N LEU A 159 -7.48 -2.65 -9.21
CA LEU A 159 -8.18 -1.84 -8.20
C LEU A 159 -7.22 -1.32 -7.11
N PHE A 160 -6.32 -2.17 -6.59
CA PHE A 160 -5.28 -1.74 -5.66
C PHE A 160 -4.32 -0.73 -6.29
N GLY A 161 -3.93 -0.93 -7.55
CA GLY A 161 -3.10 0.04 -8.28
C GLY A 161 -3.71 1.44 -8.29
N VAL A 162 -5.00 1.55 -8.63
CA VAL A 162 -5.73 2.83 -8.61
C VAL A 162 -5.90 3.36 -7.18
N ALA A 163 -6.23 2.49 -6.22
CA ALA A 163 -6.42 2.86 -4.82
C ALA A 163 -5.15 3.47 -4.18
N LEU A 164 -3.97 3.01 -4.59
CA LEU A 164 -2.68 3.43 -4.04
C LEU A 164 -2.10 4.71 -4.64
N VAL A 165 -2.70 5.27 -5.69
CA VAL A 165 -2.26 6.53 -6.33
C VAL A 165 -2.01 7.67 -5.32
N PRO A 166 -2.83 7.86 -4.26
CA PRO A 166 -2.55 8.86 -3.25
C PRO A 166 -1.22 8.68 -2.52
N ALA A 167 -0.72 7.45 -2.39
CA ALA A 167 0.52 7.12 -1.69
C ALA A 167 1.77 7.24 -2.58
N TRP A 168 1.64 7.18 -3.91
CA TRP A 168 2.76 7.17 -4.86
C TRP A 168 3.56 8.47 -4.89
N HIS A 169 2.85 9.60 -4.84
CA HIS A 169 3.48 10.90 -4.95
C HIS A 169 4.07 11.27 -3.58
N GLY A 170 5.38 11.06 -3.38
CA GLY A 170 6.06 11.44 -2.15
C GLY A 170 5.84 12.91 -1.79
N LEU A 171 5.95 13.22 -0.50
CA LEU A 171 5.76 14.52 0.16
C LEU A 171 6.84 15.58 -0.22
N GLY A 172 7.54 15.36 -1.33
CA GLY A 172 8.81 16.00 -1.67
C GLY A 172 8.70 17.30 -2.47
N GLN A 173 7.54 17.96 -2.51
CA GLN A 173 7.45 19.31 -3.05
C GLN A 173 6.69 20.22 -2.08
N GLN A 174 7.37 20.55 -0.98
CA GLN A 174 7.25 21.93 -0.50
C GLN A 174 7.96 22.79 -1.56
N PRO A 175 7.32 23.82 -2.13
CA PRO A 175 8.01 24.77 -2.98
C PRO A 175 9.12 25.42 -2.14
N VAL A 176 10.36 25.01 -2.38
CA VAL A 176 11.55 25.71 -1.92
C VAL A 176 11.54 27.05 -2.66
N GLY A 177 10.95 28.09 -2.08
CA GLY A 177 10.98 29.41 -2.73
C GLY A 177 9.88 30.42 -2.43
N ALA A 178 9.12 30.31 -1.34
CA ALA A 178 8.36 31.46 -0.82
C ALA A 178 9.06 32.11 0.39
N SER A 179 10.39 31.99 0.48
CA SER A 179 11.19 32.94 1.24
C SER A 179 11.42 34.17 0.38
N ALA A 180 10.38 34.98 0.18
CA ALA A 180 10.59 36.34 -0.30
C ALA A 180 11.44 37.07 0.76
N PRO A 181 12.61 37.63 0.43
CA PRO A 181 13.28 38.53 1.36
C PRO A 181 12.41 39.76 1.56
N ALA A 182 11.72 39.79 2.69
CA ALA A 182 11.02 40.95 3.19
C ALA A 182 12.03 41.86 3.91
N SER A 183 12.76 42.69 3.17
CA SER A 183 13.32 43.97 3.68
C SER A 183 14.17 44.67 2.62
N ASP A 184 13.52 45.42 1.72
CA ASP A 184 14.16 46.60 1.10
C ASP A 184 13.15 47.76 0.98
N ARG A 185 12.24 47.85 1.97
CA ARG A 185 11.43 49.04 2.23
C ARG A 185 12.04 49.81 3.41
N SER A 186 13.23 50.36 3.20
CA SER A 186 13.83 51.37 4.10
C SER A 186 14.81 52.25 3.32
N ALA A 187 14.30 53.02 2.35
CA ALA A 187 14.97 54.19 1.81
C ALA A 187 13.95 55.15 1.20
N SER A 188 12.98 55.60 2.00
CA SER A 188 12.22 56.81 1.72
C SER A 188 12.09 57.55 3.04
N GLY A 189 12.86 58.63 3.19
CA GLY A 189 12.70 59.55 4.32
C GLY A 189 14.00 60.02 4.97
N ALA A 190 14.75 60.88 4.29
CA ALA A 190 15.54 62.00 4.86
C ALA A 190 16.30 62.66 3.70
N THR A 191 16.35 63.97 3.47
CA THR A 191 15.81 65.20 4.06
C THR A 191 16.05 66.29 3.02
N ARG A 192 15.23 67.34 3.04
CA ARG A 192 15.45 68.61 2.35
C ARG A 192 16.69 69.33 2.86
#